data_AF-A0A0F9A5K9-F1
#
_entry.id   AF-A0A0F9A5K9-F1
#
_cell.length_a   1.000
_cell.length_b   1.000
_cell.length_c   1.000
_cell.angle_alpha   90.00
_cell.angle_beta   90.00
_cell.angle_gamma   90.00
#
_symmetry.space_group_name_H-M   'P 1'
#
loop_
_entity.id
_entity.type
_entity.pdbx_description
1 polymer ?
#
loop_
_entity_poly.entity_id
_entity_poly.type
_entity_poly.pdbx_seq_one_letter_code
_entity_poly.pdbx_strand_id
1 'polypeptide(L)' 'MSSSEKVIIRGLTLDGNKFRPSDWAERLCGAVATYGPGRRIIFHPEVKLAALDGVKCVVIDATLEQENEMLFEFL' A
#
# COMPACT_ATOMS: atom_id res chain seq x y z
N MET A 1 -14.16 12.06 13.39
CA MET A 1 -13.25 11.16 12.68
C MET A 1 -13.63 11.21 11.23
N SER A 2 -12.81 11.85 10.38
CA SER A 2 -13.12 11.89 8.94
C SER A 2 -13.01 10.46 8.42
N SER A 3 -14.11 9.89 7.94
CA SER A 3 -14.10 8.62 7.23
C SER A 3 -13.57 8.92 5.83
N SER A 4 -12.25 9.06 5.72
CA SER A 4 -11.61 9.22 4.41
C SER A 4 -11.79 7.94 3.60
N GLU A 5 -12.09 8.11 2.31
CA GLU A 5 -12.24 7.00 1.37
C GLU A 5 -10.93 6.21 1.29
N LYS A 6 -11.03 4.90 1.02
CA LYS A 6 -9.89 3.98 0.99
C LYS A 6 -9.87 3.23 -0.32
N VAL A 7 -8.70 3.17 -0.94
CA VAL A 7 -8.42 2.26 -2.05
C VAL A 7 -7.72 1.02 -1.49
N ILE A 8 -8.13 -0.16 -1.96
CA ILE A 8 -7.57 -1.44 -1.52
C ILE A 8 -7.04 -2.19 -2.75
N ILE A 9 -5.72 -2.36 -2.81
CA ILE A 9 -5.08 -3.24 -3.78
C ILE A 9 -5.04 -4.64 -3.16
N ARG A 10 -5.86 -5.56 -3.70
CA ARG A 10 -5.88 -6.96 -3.25
C ARG A 10 -4.83 -7.77 -4.00
N GLY A 11 -4.11 -8.62 -3.28
CA GLY A 11 -3.15 -9.56 -3.85
C GLY A 11 -3.81 -10.76 -4.53
N LEU A 12 -4.76 -10.50 -5.42
CA LEU A 12 -5.44 -11.49 -6.26
C LEU A 12 -5.22 -11.13 -7.73
N THR A 13 -5.02 -12.14 -8.57
CA THR A 13 -5.14 -11.97 -10.02
C THR A 13 -6.60 -11.76 -10.40
N LEU A 14 -6.84 -11.34 -11.64
CA LEU A 14 -8.20 -11.24 -12.19
C LEU A 14 -8.93 -12.59 -12.18
N ASP A 15 -8.20 -13.70 -12.28
CA ASP A 15 -8.73 -15.06 -12.15
C ASP A 15 -8.96 -15.52 -10.69
N GLY A 16 -8.76 -14.63 -9.71
CA GLY A 16 -8.99 -14.91 -8.28
C GLY A 16 -7.88 -15.70 -7.58
N ASN A 17 -6.74 -15.93 -8.25
CA ASN A 17 -5.61 -16.63 -7.64
C ASN A 17 -4.75 -15.67 -6.81
N LYS A 18 -4.05 -16.19 -5.78
CA LYS A 18 -3.13 -15.38 -4.97
C LYS A 18 -1.98 -14.84 -5.82
N PHE A 19 -1.81 -13.53 -5.84
CA PHE A 19 -0.70 -12.85 -6.53
C PHE A 19 0.65 -13.20 -5.87
N ARG A 20 1.70 -13.26 -6.70
CA ARG A 20 3.06 -13.65 -6.29
C ARG A 20 4.10 -12.66 -6.84
N PRO A 21 5.25 -12.50 -6.16
CA PRO A 21 5.68 -13.21 -4.95
C PRO A 21 4.85 -12.84 -3.71
N SER A 22 4.89 -13.65 -2.64
CA SER A 22 4.04 -13.42 -1.46
C SER A 22 4.37 -12.17 -0.66
N ASP A 23 5.56 -11.60 -0.87
CA ASP A 23 6.06 -10.37 -0.25
C ASP A 23 5.80 -9.11 -1.11
N TRP A 24 4.96 -9.21 -2.16
CA TRP A 24 4.71 -8.10 -3.09
C TRP A 24 4.19 -6.84 -2.38
N ALA A 25 3.32 -7.01 -1.37
CA ALA A 25 2.71 -5.91 -0.66
C ALA A 25 3.78 -5.17 0.17
N GLU A 26 4.64 -5.93 0.84
CA GLU A 26 5.78 -5.40 1.61
C GLU A 26 6.75 -4.65 0.70
N ARG A 27 7.00 -5.17 -0.51
CA ARG A 27 7.82 -4.50 -1.52
C ARG A 27 7.20 -3.20 -2.00
N LEU A 28 5.89 -3.17 -2.27
CA LEU A 28 5.19 -1.95 -2.71
C LEU A 28 5.23 -0.88 -1.62
N CYS A 29 4.90 -1.24 -0.37
CA CYS A 29 5.03 -0.32 0.76
C CYS A 29 6.47 0.16 0.98
N GLY A 30 7.47 -0.71 0.74
CA GLY A 30 8.88 -0.34 0.82
C GLY A 30 9.33 0.61 -0.30
N ALA A 31 8.74 0.52 -1.50
CA ALA A 31 9.06 1.39 -2.63
C ALA A 31 8.65 2.84 -2.39
N VAL A 32 7.58 3.06 -1.61
CA VAL A 32 7.07 4.39 -1.23
C VAL A 32 7.54 4.84 0.16
N ALA A 33 8.41 4.06 0.81
CA ALA A 33 8.94 4.38 2.12
C ALA A 33 10.09 5.39 2.04
N THR A 34 10.36 6.04 3.17
CA THR A 34 11.52 6.91 3.36
C THR A 34 12.53 6.26 4.31
N TYR A 35 13.75 6.79 4.35
CA TYR A 35 14.80 6.32 5.24
C TYR A 35 15.06 7.34 6.35
N GLY A 36 14.80 6.94 7.59
CA GLY A 36 15.14 7.70 8.78
C GLY A 36 16.58 7.49 9.24
N PRO A 37 16.97 8.14 10.35
CA PRO A 37 18.28 7.97 10.98
C PRO A 37 18.62 6.49 11.21
N GLY A 38 19.83 6.08 10.85
CA GLY A 38 20.27 4.69 10.94
C GLY A 38 19.68 3.76 9.88
N ARG A 39 19.24 4.31 8.72
CA ARG A 39 18.64 3.55 7.60
C ARG A 39 17.38 2.78 7.98
N ARG A 40 16.65 3.25 9.00
CA ARG A 40 15.35 2.67 9.36
C ARG A 40 14.33 3.03 8.29
N ILE A 41 13.62 2.02 7.79
CA ILE A 41 12.52 2.21 6.86
C ILE A 41 11.34 2.84 7.61
N ILE A 42 10.82 3.92 7.07
CA ILE A 42 9.61 4.61 7.56
C ILE A 42 8.59 4.53 6.43
N PHE A 43 7.54 3.72 6.65
CA PHE A 43 6.45 3.60 5.69
C PHE A 43 5.68 4.91 5.54
N HIS A 44 5.12 5.15 4.35
CA HIS A 44 4.27 6.30 4.08
C HIS A 44 3.01 6.25 4.98
N PRO A 45 2.60 7.35 5.63
CA PRO A 45 1.49 7.31 6.60
C PRO A 45 0.13 6.87 6.02
N GLU A 46 -0.08 7.13 4.73
CA GLU A 46 -1.28 6.93 3.94
C GLU A 46 -1.29 5.56 3.24
N VAL A 47 -0.17 4.83 3.25
CA VAL A 47 -0.01 3.53 2.58
C VAL A 47 0.30 2.46 3.61
N LYS A 48 -0.60 1.48 3.77
CA LYS A 48 -0.51 0.47 4.84
C LYS A 48 -0.62 -0.94 4.31
N LEU A 49 0.19 -1.82 4.90
CA LEU A 49 0.02 -3.26 4.76
C LEU A 49 -1.23 -3.73 5.50
N ALA A 50 -2.02 -4.57 4.83
CA ALA A 50 -3.18 -5.23 5.42
C ALA A 50 -3.30 -6.68 4.98
N ALA A 51 -4.24 -7.39 5.60
CA ALA A 51 -4.71 -8.68 5.13
C ALA A 51 -6.23 -8.73 5.21
N LEU A 52 -6.87 -9.12 4.13
CA LEU A 52 -8.31 -9.34 4.06
C LEU A 52 -8.54 -10.79 3.64
N ASP A 53 -9.26 -11.56 4.47
CA ASP A 53 -9.52 -12.99 4.25
C ASP A 53 -8.25 -13.82 4.01
N GLY A 54 -7.16 -13.49 4.71
CA GLY A 54 -5.85 -14.15 4.55
C GLY A 54 -5.09 -13.77 3.26
N VAL A 55 -5.63 -12.86 2.45
CA VAL A 55 -4.98 -12.30 1.26
C VAL A 55 -4.27 -11.00 1.63
N LYS A 56 -2.97 -10.91 1.32
CA LYS A 56 -2.18 -9.69 1.49
C LYS A 56 -2.74 -8.56 0.62
N CYS A 57 -2.87 -7.38 1.20
CA CYS A 57 -3.38 -6.19 0.53
C CYS A 57 -2.53 -4.96 0.89
N VAL A 58 -2.62 -3.93 0.06
CA VAL A 58 -2.17 -2.58 0.37
C VAL A 58 -3.39 -1.67 0.45
N VAL A 59 -3.49 -0.89 1.52
CA VAL A 59 -4.57 0.07 1.76
C VAL A 59 -3.99 1.47 1.61
N ILE A 60 -4.65 2.29 0.80
CA ILE A 60 -4.24 3.66 0.48
C ILE A 60 -5.35 4.60 0.95
N ASP A 61 -4.98 5.65 1.70
CA ASP A 61 -5.87 6.77 1.98
C ASP A 61 -6.11 7.58 0.70
N ALA A 62 -7.36 7.82 0.33
CA ALA A 62 -7.69 8.59 -0.87
C ALA A 62 -7.22 10.04 -0.78
N THR A 63 -6.90 10.56 0.42
CA THR A 63 -6.26 11.88 0.56
C THR A 63 -4.90 11.95 -0.15
N LEU A 64 -4.23 10.81 -0.36
CA LEU A 64 -2.94 10.75 -1.02
C LEU A 64 -2.97 11.30 -2.45
N GLU A 65 -4.07 11.11 -3.18
CA GLU A 65 -4.23 11.66 -4.54
C GLU A 65 -4.14 13.19 -4.53
N GLN A 66 -4.71 13.84 -3.51
CA GLN A 66 -4.70 15.30 -3.38
C GLN A 66 -3.35 15.82 -2.87
N GLU A 67 -2.68 15.05 -2.01
CA GLU A 67 -1.39 15.43 -1.41
C GLU A 67 -0.21 15.20 -2.38
N ASN A 68 -0.26 14.10 -3.13
CA ASN A 68 0.77 13.67 -4.06
C ASN A 68 0.19 12.76 -5.15
N GLU A 69 -0.39 13.37 -6.17
CA GLU A 69 -0.98 12.71 -7.34
C GLU A 69 -0.03 11.71 -8.01
N MET A 70 1.25 12.08 -8.21
CA MET A 70 2.24 11.19 -8.83
C MET A 70 2.48 9.92 -8.02
N LEU A 71 2.52 10.02 -6.69
CA LEU A 71 2.69 8.85 -5.83
C LEU A 71 1.45 7.97 -5.82
N PHE A 72 0.26 8.58 -5.87
CA PHE A 72 -1.00 7.85 -5.98
C PHE A 72 -1.10 7.12 -7.32
N GLU A 73 -0.75 7.75 -8.44
CA GLU A 73 -0.74 7.12 -9.78
C GLU A 73 0.28 5.97 -9.90
N PHE A 74 1.38 6.03 -9.15
CA PHE A 74 2.36 4.95 -9.10
C PHE A 74 1.85 3.70 -8.39
N LEU A 75 0.95 3.85 -7.42
CA LEU A 75 0.44 2.78 -6.54
C LEU A 75 -0.71 2.00 -7.18
#